data_AF-A0A0G0GGT7-F1
#
_entry.id   AF-A0A0G0GGT7-F1
#
_cell.length_a   1.000
_cell.length_b   1.000
_cell.length_c   1.000
_cell.angle_alpha   90.00
_cell.angle_beta   90.00
_cell.angle_gamma   90.00
#
_symmetry.space_group_name_H-M   'P 1'
#
loop_
_entity.id
_entity.type
_entity.pdbx_description
1 polymer ?
#
loop_
_entity_poly.entity_id
_entity_poly.type
_entity_poly.pdbx_seq_one_letter_code
_entity_poly.pdbx_strand_id
1 'polypeptide(L)'
;MILTAGFFVYLGWIFIFSQNEKIRQVSLFGPSGQAEKTAKITEKENEETFGSKDIKLEAKAAYVFDVLKNQPLFELNPDVQLPLASVAKIMTALVAAENLPSYILVTIPQEAILQEGDDGFLSGEQWPIADLIDAMLVSSSNDAAFSLAFEYDKNFSGNFVSLMNQRAQDLQLAQTYFLNPTGLDFSKNIDGSHPI
;
A
#
# COMPACT_ATOMS: atom_id res chain seq x y z
N MET A 1 19.88 22.44 3.54
CA MET A 1 19.99 23.27 2.32
C MET A 1 21.43 23.24 1.83
N ILE A 2 21.74 22.32 0.92
CA ILE A 2 23.07 22.19 0.32
C ILE A 2 23.04 23.00 -0.98
N LEU A 3 23.60 24.22 -0.97
CA LEU A 3 23.87 24.93 -2.22
C LEU A 3 25.08 24.26 -2.89
N THR A 4 24.88 23.76 -4.10
CA THR A 4 25.99 23.38 -4.98
C THR A 4 26.17 24.49 -6.01
N ALA A 5 27.35 25.11 -6.01
CA ALA A 5 27.73 26.12 -6.99
C ALA A 5 28.94 25.62 -7.79
N GLY A 6 28.88 25.77 -9.10
CA GLY A 6 29.92 25.37 -10.04
C GLY A 6 30.21 26.47 -11.05
N PHE A 7 31.42 26.49 -11.59
CA PHE A 7 31.85 27.52 -12.52
C PHE A 7 32.72 26.94 -13.64
N PHE A 8 32.57 27.46 -14.87
CA PHE A 8 33.43 27.09 -15.99
C PHE A 8 33.73 28.28 -16.93
N VAL A 9 34.94 28.30 -17.52
CA VAL A 9 35.42 29.34 -18.45
C VAL A 9 35.50 28.78 -19.86
N TYR A 10 34.92 29.48 -20.84
CA TYR A 10 35.06 29.12 -22.26
C TYR A 10 35.20 30.38 -23.12
N LEU A 11 36.26 30.46 -23.93
CA LEU A 11 36.52 31.59 -24.85
C LEU A 11 36.43 32.98 -24.19
N GLY A 12 36.91 33.13 -22.96
CA GLY A 12 36.87 34.40 -22.22
C GLY A 12 35.55 34.71 -21.53
N TRP A 13 34.57 33.81 -21.59
CA TRP A 13 33.29 33.92 -20.89
C TRP A 13 33.28 33.09 -19.62
N ILE A 14 32.58 33.62 -18.63
CA ILE A 14 32.46 33.08 -17.27
C ILE A 14 31.00 32.61 -17.09
N PHE A 15 30.79 31.30 -16.96
CA PHE A 15 29.49 30.67 -16.65
C PHE A 15 29.39 30.23 -15.19
N ILE A 16 28.59 30.93 -14.39
CA ILE A 16 28.31 30.54 -12.99
C ILE A 16 26.97 29.79 -12.92
N PHE A 17 27.02 28.59 -12.34
CA PHE A 17 25.86 27.74 -12.08
C PHE A 17 25.62 27.66 -10.57
N SER A 18 24.37 27.87 -10.17
CA SER A 18 23.93 27.67 -8.79
C SER A 18 22.68 26.82 -8.79
N GLN A 19 22.69 25.75 -8.00
CA GLN A 19 21.53 24.87 -7.80
C GLN A 19 21.12 24.86 -6.33
N ASN A 20 19.82 25.07 -6.11
CA ASN A 20 19.11 24.71 -4.89
C ASN A 20 17.90 23.85 -5.30
N GLU A 21 17.23 23.21 -4.34
CA GLU A 21 16.13 22.25 -4.54
C GLU A 21 15.01 22.73 -5.47
N LYS A 22 14.82 24.05 -5.66
CA LYS A 22 13.72 24.62 -6.47
C LYS A 22 14.16 25.53 -7.63
N ILE A 23 15.43 25.89 -7.71
CA ILE A 23 15.90 26.94 -8.64
C ILE A 23 17.25 26.57 -9.22
N ARG A 24 17.32 26.57 -10.55
CA ARG A 24 18.58 26.55 -11.30
C ARG A 24 18.83 27.94 -11.88
N GLN A 25 19.94 28.54 -11.49
CA GLN A 25 20.36 29.83 -12.04
C GLN A 25 21.67 29.68 -12.80
N VAL A 26 21.69 30.25 -14.01
CA VAL A 26 22.90 30.39 -14.83
C VAL A 26 23.14 31.87 -15.07
N SER A 27 24.33 32.34 -14.69
CA SER A 27 24.76 33.72 -14.94
C SER A 27 25.97 33.71 -15.87
N LEU A 28 25.90 34.53 -16.92
CA LEU A 28 26.89 34.62 -17.96
C LEU A 28 27.58 35.99 -17.89
N PHE A 29 28.90 35.98 -17.82
CA PHE A 29 29.71 37.19 -17.81
C PHE A 29 30.65 37.21 -19.01
N GLY A 30 30.70 38.36 -19.68
CA GLY A 30 31.59 38.59 -20.81
C GLY A 30 33.04 38.87 -20.36
N PRO A 31 33.98 38.99 -21.31
CA PRO A 31 35.41 39.21 -21.05
C PRO A 31 35.72 40.47 -20.23
N SER A 32 34.81 41.45 -20.22
CA SER A 32 34.90 42.71 -19.46
C SER A 32 34.44 42.58 -18.00
N GLY A 33 34.00 41.39 -17.56
CA GLY A 33 33.54 41.12 -16.20
C GLY A 33 32.13 41.60 -15.89
N GLN A 34 31.40 42.14 -16.86
CA GLN A 34 30.00 42.52 -16.70
C GLN A 34 29.07 41.35 -16.96
N ALA A 35 28.02 41.22 -16.13
CA ALA A 35 26.98 40.23 -16.34
C ALA A 35 26.19 40.59 -17.60
N GLU A 36 26.26 39.73 -18.61
CA GLU A 36 25.57 39.97 -19.88
C GLU A 36 24.19 39.33 -19.93
N LYS A 37 24.00 38.21 -19.21
CA LYS A 37 22.71 37.52 -19.18
C LYS A 37 22.57 36.61 -17.98
N THR A 38 21.44 36.70 -17.31
CA THR A 38 21.07 35.77 -16.22
C THR A 38 19.80 35.05 -16.61
N ALA A 39 19.87 33.73 -16.71
CA ALA A 39 18.70 32.87 -16.91
C ALA A 39 18.37 32.18 -15.59
N LYS A 40 17.17 32.43 -15.08
CA LYS A 40 16.60 31.70 -13.95
C LYS A 40 15.60 30.70 -14.50
N ILE A 41 15.88 29.43 -14.33
CA ILE A 41 14.94 28.35 -14.59
C ILE A 41 14.37 27.97 -13.24
N THR A 42 13.17 28.46 -12.96
CA THR A 42 12.35 27.92 -11.87
C THR A 42 11.72 26.65 -12.40
N GLU A 43 12.02 25.51 -11.77
CA GLU A 43 11.22 24.31 -11.98
C GLU A 43 9.82 24.67 -11.46
N LYS A 44 8.87 24.91 -12.38
CA LYS A 44 7.46 24.89 -12.00
C LYS A 44 7.19 23.43 -11.67
N GLU A 45 7.09 23.11 -10.38
CA GLU A 45 6.28 21.99 -9.96
C GLU A 45 4.89 22.26 -10.55
N ASN A 46 4.57 21.63 -11.66
CA ASN A 46 3.18 21.46 -12.03
C ASN A 46 2.61 20.59 -10.92
N GLU A 47 2.07 21.22 -9.88
CA GLU A 47 1.01 20.64 -9.08
C GLU A 47 -0.15 20.41 -10.06
N GLU A 48 -0.06 19.36 -10.87
CA GLU A 48 -1.24 18.72 -11.42
C GLU A 48 -1.98 18.19 -10.19
N THR A 49 -2.83 19.05 -9.63
CA THR A 49 -3.90 18.63 -8.78
C THR A 49 -4.69 17.62 -9.59
N PHE A 50 -4.53 16.33 -9.27
CA PHE A 50 -5.41 15.25 -9.73
C PHE A 50 -6.79 15.42 -9.06
N GLY A 51 -7.40 16.60 -9.22
CA GLY A 51 -8.50 17.07 -8.39
C GLY A 51 -9.63 17.61 -9.24
N SER A 52 -10.52 16.69 -9.60
CA SER A 52 -11.97 16.84 -9.64
C SER A 52 -12.57 18.03 -10.42
N LYS A 53 -13.25 17.68 -11.52
CA LYS A 53 -14.63 18.16 -11.69
C LYS A 53 -15.59 17.17 -12.35
N ASP A 54 -15.10 16.17 -13.09
CA ASP A 54 -15.99 15.30 -13.90
C ASP A 54 -15.69 13.78 -13.83
N ILE A 55 -15.06 13.26 -12.77
CA ILE A 55 -14.95 11.79 -12.62
C ILE A 55 -16.26 11.26 -12.03
N LYS A 56 -17.02 10.52 -12.83
CA LYS A 56 -18.22 9.78 -12.38
C LYS A 56 -17.83 8.35 -12.06
N LEU A 57 -17.95 7.97 -10.79
CA LEU A 57 -17.73 6.61 -10.30
C LEU A 57 -19.06 6.02 -9.84
N GLU A 58 -19.25 4.72 -10.08
CA GLU A 58 -20.35 3.94 -9.48
C GLU A 58 -20.02 3.50 -8.05
N ALA A 59 -18.74 3.54 -7.66
CA ALA A 59 -18.26 3.16 -6.35
C ALA A 59 -18.81 4.08 -5.26
N LYS A 60 -19.15 3.49 -4.10
CA LYS A 60 -19.60 4.24 -2.91
C LYS A 60 -18.47 5.04 -2.26
N ALA A 61 -17.24 4.54 -2.34
CA ALA A 61 -16.04 5.18 -1.84
C ALA A 61 -14.85 4.86 -2.76
N ALA A 62 -13.86 5.76 -2.81
CA ALA A 62 -12.60 5.54 -3.51
C ALA A 62 -11.49 6.41 -2.91
N TYR A 63 -10.27 5.89 -2.87
CA TYR A 63 -9.10 6.60 -2.38
C TYR A 63 -7.90 6.28 -3.26
N VAL A 64 -7.20 7.31 -3.74
CA VAL A 64 -5.97 7.17 -4.53
C VAL A 64 -4.87 7.92 -3.80
N PHE A 65 -3.76 7.24 -3.50
CA PHE A 65 -2.68 7.77 -2.69
C PHE A 65 -1.34 7.66 -3.40
N ASP A 66 -0.56 8.74 -3.39
CA ASP A 66 0.83 8.72 -3.85
C ASP A 66 1.72 8.31 -2.68
N VAL A 67 2.19 7.06 -2.72
CA VAL A 67 3.05 6.49 -1.67
C VAL A 67 4.41 7.19 -1.60
N LEU A 68 4.95 7.69 -2.72
CA LEU A 68 6.26 8.34 -2.76
C LEU A 68 6.21 9.76 -2.20
N LYS A 69 5.12 10.48 -2.47
CA LYS A 69 4.91 11.85 -1.95
C LYS A 69 4.17 11.88 -0.62
N ASN A 70 3.67 10.72 -0.16
CA ASN A 70 2.89 10.57 1.06
C ASN A 70 1.69 11.54 1.12
N GLN A 71 0.92 11.61 0.04
CA GLN A 71 -0.26 12.49 -0.05
C GLN A 71 -1.40 11.84 -0.86
N PRO A 72 -2.67 12.13 -0.52
CA PRO A 72 -3.79 11.74 -1.35
C PRO A 72 -3.74 12.46 -2.70
N LEU A 73 -4.11 11.73 -3.76
CA LEU A 73 -4.33 12.27 -5.10
C LEU A 73 -5.82 12.44 -5.38
N PHE A 74 -6.68 11.54 -4.87
CA PHE A 74 -8.13 11.59 -5.06
C PHE A 74 -8.85 10.92 -3.90
N GLU A 75 -9.98 11.51 -3.51
CA GLU A 75 -10.81 11.04 -2.40
C GLU A 75 -12.29 11.13 -2.77
N LEU A 76 -13.03 10.05 -2.53
CA LEU A 76 -14.48 9.98 -2.60
C LEU A 76 -14.96 9.24 -1.35
N ASN A 77 -15.64 9.95 -0.45
CA ASN A 77 -16.11 9.43 0.84
C ASN A 77 -15.04 8.61 1.59
N PRO A 78 -13.86 9.19 1.90
CA PRO A 78 -12.71 8.46 2.44
C PRO A 78 -12.92 7.89 3.86
N ASP A 79 -13.97 8.30 4.57
CA ASP A 79 -14.25 7.91 5.96
C ASP A 79 -15.53 7.06 6.10
N VAL A 80 -16.10 6.53 4.99
CA VAL A 80 -17.37 5.78 5.01
C VAL A 80 -17.16 4.28 5.19
N GLN A 81 -17.62 3.76 6.33
CA GLN A 81 -17.42 2.36 6.69
C GLN A 81 -18.14 1.43 5.72
N LEU A 82 -17.37 0.60 5.03
CA LEU A 82 -17.85 -0.37 4.06
C LEU A 82 -17.24 -1.75 4.33
N PRO A 83 -17.87 -2.83 3.87
CA PRO A 83 -17.28 -4.16 3.96
C PRO A 83 -16.06 -4.25 3.06
N LEU A 84 -14.93 -4.81 3.52
CA LEU A 84 -13.78 -5.05 2.63
C LEU A 84 -13.98 -6.19 1.66
N ALA A 85 -14.82 -7.16 2.03
CA ALA A 85 -14.76 -8.50 1.48
C ALA A 85 -13.29 -8.99 1.45
N SER A 86 -12.86 -9.58 0.34
CA SER A 86 -11.52 -10.17 0.18
C SER A 86 -10.34 -9.21 0.33
N VAL A 87 -10.54 -7.88 0.34
CA VAL A 87 -9.45 -6.94 0.65
C VAL A 87 -8.90 -7.19 2.06
N ALA A 88 -9.68 -7.79 2.97
CA ALA A 88 -9.24 -8.20 4.30
C ALA A 88 -8.02 -9.14 4.28
N LYS A 89 -7.84 -9.91 3.21
CA LYS A 89 -6.73 -10.86 3.05
C LYS A 89 -5.36 -10.19 2.99
N ILE A 90 -5.29 -8.87 2.71
CA ILE A 90 -4.04 -8.10 2.83
C ILE A 90 -3.57 -8.09 4.29
N MET A 91 -4.48 -7.90 5.25
CA MET A 91 -4.14 -7.98 6.67
C MET A 91 -3.77 -9.41 7.08
N THR A 92 -4.50 -10.41 6.59
CA THR A 92 -4.18 -11.82 6.82
C THR A 92 -2.77 -12.16 6.35
N ALA A 93 -2.38 -11.73 5.15
CA ALA A 93 -1.03 -11.93 4.61
C ALA A 93 0.03 -11.28 5.49
N LEU A 94 -0.19 -10.02 5.90
CA LEU A 94 0.73 -9.28 6.75
C LEU A 94 0.95 -9.99 8.08
N VAL A 95 -0.14 -10.34 8.78
CA VAL A 95 -0.08 -11.01 10.08
C VAL A 95 0.56 -12.40 9.98
N ALA A 96 0.21 -13.18 8.95
CA ALA A 96 0.82 -14.48 8.71
C ALA A 96 2.33 -14.37 8.49
N ALA A 97 2.78 -13.43 7.65
CA ALA A 97 4.19 -13.20 7.37
C ALA A 97 5.00 -12.73 8.60
N GLU A 98 4.37 -11.97 9.51
CA GLU A 98 5.01 -11.47 10.73
C GLU A 98 5.07 -12.53 11.86
N ASN A 99 4.14 -13.48 11.89
CA ASN A 99 3.94 -14.35 13.06
C ASN A 99 4.17 -15.84 12.79
N LEU A 100 4.23 -16.27 11.53
CA LEU A 100 4.53 -17.66 11.17
C LEU A 100 5.96 -17.78 10.60
N PRO A 101 6.72 -18.83 10.97
CA PRO A 101 8.06 -19.01 10.41
C PRO A 101 7.98 -19.36 8.92
N SER A 102 8.64 -18.58 8.07
CA SER A 102 8.54 -18.70 6.60
C SER A 102 8.95 -20.05 6.00
N TYR A 103 9.65 -20.89 6.75
CA TYR A 103 10.18 -22.18 6.30
C TYR A 103 9.28 -23.38 6.61
N ILE A 104 8.14 -23.18 7.28
CA ILE A 104 7.25 -24.31 7.62
C ILE A 104 6.31 -24.65 6.47
N LEU A 105 5.84 -25.90 6.51
CA LEU A 105 4.72 -26.36 5.71
C LEU A 105 3.44 -26.29 6.55
N VAL A 106 2.39 -25.73 5.98
CA VAL A 106 1.06 -25.67 6.56
C VAL A 106 0.26 -26.84 6.04
N THR A 107 -0.35 -27.59 6.95
CA THR A 107 -1.31 -28.65 6.57
C THR A 107 -2.68 -28.02 6.39
N ILE A 108 -3.32 -28.25 5.24
CA ILE A 108 -4.68 -27.76 4.96
C ILE A 108 -5.66 -28.48 5.91
N PRO A 109 -6.31 -27.77 6.85
CA PRO A 109 -7.29 -28.37 7.75
C PRO A 109 -8.58 -28.71 6.99
N GLN A 110 -9.39 -29.62 7.54
CA GLN A 110 -10.67 -29.98 6.93
C GLN A 110 -11.63 -28.79 6.88
N GLU A 111 -11.53 -27.87 7.82
CA GLU A 111 -12.36 -26.68 7.93
C GLU A 111 -12.02 -25.63 6.87
N ALA A 112 -10.81 -25.66 6.29
CA ALA A 112 -10.44 -24.77 5.20
C ALA A 112 -11.23 -25.07 3.94
N ILE A 113 -11.34 -26.34 3.53
CA ILE A 113 -12.08 -26.75 2.31
C ILE A 113 -13.62 -26.62 2.45
N LEU A 114 -14.11 -26.24 3.63
CA LEU A 114 -15.51 -25.95 3.89
C LEU A 114 -15.83 -24.46 3.79
N GLN A 115 -14.81 -23.61 3.60
CA GLN A 115 -15.05 -22.19 3.33
C GLN A 115 -15.77 -22.03 1.98
N GLU A 116 -16.60 -20.99 1.87
CA GLU A 116 -17.25 -20.67 0.60
C GLU A 116 -16.20 -20.21 -0.41
N GLY A 117 -16.33 -20.60 -1.69
CA GLY A 117 -15.32 -20.29 -2.71
C GLY A 117 -14.10 -21.19 -2.60
N ASP A 118 -14.29 -22.44 -3.01
CA ASP A 118 -13.28 -23.50 -3.06
C ASP A 118 -12.28 -23.23 -4.22
N ASP A 119 -11.00 -23.12 -3.89
CA ASP A 119 -9.91 -22.91 -4.85
C ASP A 119 -9.16 -24.20 -5.22
N GLY A 120 -9.63 -25.36 -4.73
CA GLY A 120 -9.12 -26.67 -5.13
C GLY A 120 -8.01 -27.23 -4.25
N PHE A 121 -7.84 -26.73 -3.02
CA PHE A 121 -6.97 -27.38 -2.03
C PHE A 121 -7.62 -28.66 -1.50
N LEU A 122 -6.80 -29.65 -1.13
CA LEU A 122 -7.29 -30.87 -0.49
C LEU A 122 -6.89 -30.92 0.99
N SER A 123 -7.83 -31.34 1.84
CA SER A 123 -7.57 -31.56 3.25
C SER A 123 -6.41 -32.55 3.45
N GLY A 124 -5.46 -32.17 4.30
CA GLY A 124 -4.24 -32.93 4.58
C GLY A 124 -3.06 -32.64 3.63
N GLU A 125 -3.25 -31.86 2.56
CA GLU A 125 -2.13 -31.36 1.76
C GLU A 125 -1.22 -30.46 2.60
N GLN A 126 0.05 -30.42 2.22
CA GLN A 126 1.06 -29.60 2.86
C GLN A 126 1.66 -28.61 1.88
N TRP A 127 1.56 -27.34 2.20
CA TRP A 127 1.99 -26.24 1.34
C TRP A 127 2.95 -25.30 2.08
N PRO A 128 3.99 -24.78 1.41
CA PRO A 128 4.77 -23.68 1.95
C PRO A 128 3.87 -22.47 2.27
N ILE A 129 4.19 -21.74 3.34
CA ILE A 129 3.46 -20.51 3.70
C ILE A 129 3.44 -19.50 2.54
N ALA A 130 4.57 -19.35 1.84
CA ALA A 130 4.67 -18.42 0.72
C ALA A 130 3.63 -18.76 -0.38
N ASP A 131 3.50 -20.04 -0.73
CA ASP A 131 2.55 -20.49 -1.75
C ASP A 131 1.10 -20.27 -1.31
N LEU A 132 0.79 -20.42 -0.02
CA LEU A 132 -0.54 -20.11 0.51
C LEU A 132 -0.83 -18.61 0.51
N ILE A 133 0.16 -17.77 0.84
CA ILE A 133 0.02 -16.31 0.73
C ILE A 133 -0.19 -15.92 -0.73
N ASP A 134 0.56 -16.50 -1.66
CA ASP A 134 0.42 -16.23 -3.09
C ASP A 134 -0.95 -16.69 -3.61
N ALA A 135 -1.41 -17.90 -3.27
CA ALA A 135 -2.74 -18.36 -3.63
C ALA A 135 -3.83 -17.44 -3.06
N MET A 136 -3.71 -17.07 -1.78
CA MET A 136 -4.65 -16.17 -1.12
C MET A 136 -4.73 -14.79 -1.80
N LEU A 137 -3.59 -14.22 -2.21
CA LEU A 137 -3.57 -12.86 -2.79
C LEU A 137 -3.87 -12.84 -4.30
N VAL A 138 -3.51 -13.90 -5.04
CA VAL A 138 -3.71 -13.99 -6.49
C VAL A 138 -5.10 -14.49 -6.85
N SER A 139 -5.57 -15.58 -6.22
CA SER A 139 -6.90 -16.15 -6.49
C SER A 139 -7.96 -15.70 -5.49
N SER A 140 -7.60 -14.87 -4.51
CA SER A 140 -8.49 -14.48 -3.41
C SER A 140 -8.91 -15.68 -2.54
N SER A 141 -8.02 -16.66 -2.35
CA SER A 141 -8.40 -17.93 -1.75
C SER A 141 -8.82 -17.87 -0.29
N ASN A 142 -9.99 -18.43 0.01
CA ASN A 142 -10.52 -18.53 1.37
C ASN A 142 -9.91 -19.70 2.14
N ASP A 143 -9.68 -20.83 1.47
CA ASP A 143 -9.02 -22.01 2.03
C ASP A 143 -7.62 -21.66 2.53
N ALA A 144 -6.85 -20.94 1.70
CA ALA A 144 -5.50 -20.52 2.06
C ALA A 144 -5.52 -19.53 3.24
N ALA A 145 -6.40 -18.52 3.21
CA ALA A 145 -6.56 -17.56 4.30
C ALA A 145 -6.93 -18.25 5.63
N PHE A 146 -7.87 -19.20 5.58
CA PHE A 146 -8.28 -19.96 6.75
C PHE A 146 -7.15 -20.87 7.25
N SER A 147 -6.44 -21.54 6.34
CA SER A 147 -5.31 -22.43 6.69
C SER A 147 -4.19 -21.69 7.40
N LEU A 148 -3.83 -20.48 6.95
CA LEU A 148 -2.82 -19.64 7.60
C LEU A 148 -3.23 -19.27 9.02
N ALA A 149 -4.50 -18.87 9.22
CA ALA A 149 -5.02 -18.53 10.54
C ALA A 149 -5.11 -19.76 11.46
N PHE A 150 -5.55 -20.89 10.93
CA PHE A 150 -5.65 -22.16 11.64
C PHE A 150 -4.27 -22.65 12.10
N GLU A 151 -3.26 -22.54 11.25
CA GLU A 151 -1.89 -22.93 11.57
C GLU A 151 -1.34 -22.15 12.76
N TYR A 152 -1.61 -20.85 12.83
CA TYR A 152 -1.20 -20.01 13.97
C TYR A 152 -1.91 -20.42 15.26
N ASP A 153 -3.24 -20.57 15.22
CA ASP A 153 -4.05 -20.87 16.40
C ASP A 153 -3.93 -22.32 16.88
N LYS A 154 -3.49 -23.23 15.99
CA LYS A 154 -3.51 -24.67 16.16
C LYS A 154 -4.89 -25.26 16.53
N ASN A 155 -5.99 -24.55 16.27
CA ASN A 155 -7.41 -24.97 16.39
C ASN A 155 -8.41 -23.82 16.10
N PHE A 156 -8.02 -22.76 15.37
CA PHE A 156 -8.84 -21.56 15.09
C PHE A 156 -9.59 -21.00 16.32
N SER A 157 -8.84 -20.63 17.36
CA SER A 157 -9.38 -20.12 18.63
C SER A 157 -9.69 -18.61 18.61
N GLY A 158 -9.34 -17.91 17.52
CA GLY A 158 -9.54 -16.47 17.35
C GLY A 158 -8.33 -15.63 17.75
N ASN A 159 -7.20 -16.23 18.13
CA ASN A 159 -5.99 -15.47 18.44
C ASN A 159 -5.43 -14.81 17.18
N PHE A 160 -5.50 -15.47 16.02
CA PHE A 160 -5.11 -14.89 14.75
C PHE A 160 -5.93 -13.63 14.39
N VAL A 161 -7.25 -13.69 14.55
CA VAL A 161 -8.13 -12.52 14.32
C VAL A 161 -7.81 -11.40 15.33
N SER A 162 -7.47 -11.76 16.56
CA SER A 162 -7.01 -10.79 17.57
C SER A 162 -5.72 -10.09 17.14
N LEU A 163 -4.78 -10.81 16.53
CA LEU A 163 -3.57 -10.21 15.93
C LEU A 163 -3.89 -9.29 14.76
N MET A 164 -4.85 -9.66 13.89
CA MET A 164 -5.29 -8.77 12.79
C MET A 164 -5.82 -7.45 13.33
N ASN A 165 -6.63 -7.49 14.38
CA ASN A 165 -7.18 -6.29 15.02
C ASN A 165 -6.12 -5.49 15.79
N GLN A 166 -5.18 -6.16 16.44
CA GLN A 166 -4.04 -5.49 17.05
C GLN A 166 -3.19 -4.77 16.00
N ARG A 167 -2.92 -5.43 14.87
CA ARG A 167 -2.13 -4.84 13.79
C ARG A 167 -2.84 -3.65 13.15
N ALA A 168 -4.18 -3.69 13.04
CA ALA A 168 -4.97 -2.54 12.61
C ALA A 168 -4.79 -1.33 13.55
N GLN A 169 -4.75 -1.55 14.88
CA GLN A 169 -4.50 -0.49 15.84
C GLN A 169 -3.07 0.08 15.73
N ASP A 170 -2.07 -0.80 15.56
CA ASP A 170 -0.67 -0.38 15.39
C ASP A 170 -0.46 0.48 14.13
N LEU A 171 -1.26 0.21 13.08
CA LEU A 171 -1.30 0.99 11.84
C LEU A 171 -2.23 2.21 11.91
N GLN A 172 -2.81 2.50 13.08
CA GLN A 172 -3.74 3.62 13.31
C GLN A 172 -5.02 3.54 12.47
N LEU A 173 -5.43 2.33 12.07
CA LEU A 173 -6.67 2.06 11.34
C LEU A 173 -7.86 1.96 12.32
N ALA A 174 -8.13 3.04 13.05
CA ALA A 174 -9.06 3.06 14.18
C ALA A 174 -10.52 2.66 13.83
N GLN A 175 -10.90 2.74 12.55
CA GLN A 175 -12.22 2.36 12.04
C GLN A 175 -12.25 0.96 11.41
N THR A 176 -11.17 0.18 11.57
CA THR A 176 -11.03 -1.16 10.98
C THR A 176 -11.17 -2.25 12.04
N TYR A 177 -12.04 -3.22 11.76
CA TYR A 177 -12.20 -4.42 12.58
C TYR A 177 -12.45 -5.65 11.73
N PHE A 178 -11.75 -6.73 12.05
CA PHE A 178 -11.81 -8.03 11.40
C PHE A 178 -12.54 -9.05 12.29
N LEU A 179 -13.46 -9.82 11.69
CA LEU A 179 -14.14 -10.94 12.34
C LEU A 179 -13.57 -12.29 11.91
N ASN A 180 -12.90 -12.35 10.76
CA ASN A 180 -12.31 -13.56 10.21
C ASN A 180 -11.15 -13.20 9.26
N PRO A 181 -10.32 -14.18 8.86
CA PRO A 181 -9.18 -13.94 7.97
C PRO A 181 -9.56 -13.83 6.48
N THR A 182 -10.80 -14.14 6.11
CA THR A 182 -11.22 -14.26 4.70
C THR A 182 -11.91 -13.00 4.18
N GLY A 183 -12.59 -12.27 5.06
CA GLY A 183 -13.51 -11.18 4.71
C GLY A 183 -14.92 -11.66 4.36
N LEU A 184 -15.22 -12.96 4.46
CA LEU A 184 -16.57 -13.53 4.22
C LEU A 184 -17.56 -13.07 5.27
N ASP A 185 -18.82 -12.85 4.92
CA ASP A 185 -19.84 -12.42 5.88
C ASP A 185 -19.93 -13.38 7.07
N PHE A 186 -19.81 -12.83 8.29
CA PHE A 186 -19.91 -13.60 9.53
C PHE A 186 -21.33 -14.11 9.77
N SER A 187 -22.34 -13.35 9.33
CA SER A 187 -23.73 -13.77 9.30
C SER A 187 -24.49 -13.00 8.22
N LYS A 188 -25.74 -13.39 7.93
CA LYS A 188 -26.60 -12.73 6.91
C LYS A 188 -26.70 -11.19 7.04
N ASN A 189 -26.41 -10.63 8.23
CA ASN A 189 -26.45 -9.19 8.48
C ASN A 189 -25.15 -8.64 9.11
N ILE A 190 -24.08 -9.42 9.19
CA ILE A 190 -22.80 -9.01 9.79
C ILE A 190 -21.69 -9.44 8.84
N ASP A 191 -20.97 -8.47 8.28
CA ASP A 191 -19.95 -8.73 7.27
C ASP A 191 -18.64 -9.18 7.95
N GLY A 192 -17.77 -9.92 7.25
CA GLY A 192 -16.57 -10.55 7.85
C GLY A 192 -15.46 -9.60 8.26
N SER A 193 -15.51 -8.38 7.74
CA SER A 193 -14.54 -7.34 7.97
C SER A 193 -15.16 -6.00 7.62
N HIS A 194 -15.02 -5.04 8.51
CA HIS A 194 -15.51 -3.67 8.35
C HIS A 194 -14.34 -2.71 8.45
N PRO A 195 -14.03 -1.99 7.38
CA PRO A 195 -13.21 -0.80 7.49
C PRO A 195 -13.50 0.31 6.48
N ILE A 196 -12.74 1.36 6.76
CA ILE A 196 -12.62 2.67 6.15
C ILE A 196 -13.65 3.63 6.74
#